data_AF-A0A7W7HYM1-F1
#
_entry.id   AF-A0A7W7HYM1-F1
#
_cell.length_a   1.000
_cell.length_b   1.000
_cell.length_c   1.000
_cell.angle_alpha   90.00
_cell.angle_beta   90.00
_cell.angle_gamma   90.00
#
_symmetry.space_group_name_H-M   'P 1'
#
loop_
_entity.id
_entity.type
_entity.pdbx_description
1 polymer ?
#
loop_
_entity_poly.entity_id
_entity_poly.type
_entity_poly.pdbx_seq_one_letter_code
_entity_poly.pdbx_strand_id
1 'polypeptide(L)'
;MTAFESFGETDEGEHGATVVPYENGPLLLRGDFTLRTPEGVVIDPGRGTVALCRCGRSARKPFCDGTHKAVNFRAGAGREVAAPRDAA
;
A
#
# COMPACT_ATOMS: atom_id res chain seq x y z
N MET A 1 -27.76 4.80 40.99
CA MET A 1 -27.53 3.50 40.32
C MET A 1 -28.55 3.48 39.18
N THR A 2 -28.23 3.70 37.92
CA THR A 2 -27.15 3.08 37.13
C THR A 2 -26.81 3.96 35.93
N ALA A 3 -25.51 3.95 35.63
CA ALA A 3 -24.79 4.36 34.42
C ALA A 3 -25.55 5.10 33.30
N PHE A 4 -25.15 6.35 33.09
CA PHE A 4 -25.15 7.00 31.77
C PHE A 4 -24.01 6.34 30.99
N GLU A 5 -24.34 5.43 30.08
CA GLU A 5 -23.35 4.76 29.23
C GLU A 5 -22.77 5.79 28.27
N SER A 6 -21.63 6.36 28.67
CA SER A 6 -20.67 6.98 27.78
C SER A 6 -20.14 5.89 26.86
N PHE A 7 -20.84 5.67 25.75
CA PHE A 7 -20.28 4.96 24.61
C PHE A 7 -19.14 5.82 24.10
N GLY A 8 -17.94 5.27 24.19
CA GLY A 8 -16.69 5.98 23.95
C GLY A 8 -16.73 6.79 22.67
N GLU A 9 -16.37 8.07 22.80
CA GLU A 9 -15.71 8.81 21.75
C GLU A 9 -14.58 7.93 21.21
N THR A 10 -14.79 7.37 20.02
CA THR A 10 -13.67 6.83 19.24
C THR A 10 -12.98 8.04 18.64
N ASP A 11 -11.81 8.31 19.20
CA ASP A 11 -10.87 9.33 18.77
C ASP A 11 -10.69 9.37 17.25
N GLU A 12 -10.52 10.59 16.78
CA GLU A 12 -10.53 11.07 15.42
C GLU A 12 -9.27 10.62 14.65
N GLY A 13 -9.46 10.01 13.47
CA GLY A 13 -8.39 9.87 12.50
C GLY A 13 -8.62 8.73 11.50
N GLU A 14 -8.74 9.05 10.22
CA GLU A 14 -8.47 8.09 9.15
C GLU A 14 -7.00 7.62 9.25
N HIS A 15 -6.72 6.63 10.10
CA HIS A 15 -5.43 5.95 10.19
C HIS A 15 -5.33 4.91 9.07
N GLY A 16 -5.21 5.41 7.84
CA GLY A 16 -5.12 4.58 6.63
C GLY A 16 -3.75 4.64 5.98
N ALA A 17 -3.27 3.49 5.51
CA ALA A 17 -2.24 3.46 4.48
C ALA A 17 -2.87 3.80 3.12
N THR A 18 -2.21 4.65 2.34
CA THR A 18 -2.58 4.91 0.95
C THR A 18 -1.64 4.19 0.00
N VAL A 19 -2.20 3.55 -1.03
CA VAL A 19 -1.46 2.87 -2.09
C VAL A 19 -1.77 3.53 -3.42
N VAL A 20 -0.79 4.21 -4.01
CA VAL A 20 -0.94 4.92 -5.28
C VAL A 20 -0.08 4.26 -6.36
N PRO A 21 -0.67 3.57 -7.35
CA PRO A 21 0.06 3.11 -8.53
C PRO A 21 0.52 4.29 -9.40
N TYR A 22 1.80 4.30 -9.78
CA TYR A 22 2.32 5.24 -10.76
C TYR A 22 2.34 4.61 -12.14
N GLU A 23 1.89 5.35 -13.16
CA GLU A 23 1.97 4.91 -14.56
C GLU A 23 3.38 4.42 -14.90
N ASN A 24 3.48 3.20 -15.45
CA ASN A 24 4.75 2.57 -15.82
C ASN A 24 5.77 2.47 -14.67
N GLY A 25 5.30 2.61 -13.43
CA GLY A 25 6.11 2.81 -12.25
C GLY A 25 5.72 1.96 -11.06
N PRO A 26 6.26 2.27 -9.86
CA PRO A 26 6.03 1.53 -8.64
C PRO A 26 4.64 1.76 -8.04
N LEU A 27 4.36 1.05 -6.93
CA LEU A 27 3.29 1.41 -6.00
C LEU A 27 3.86 2.32 -4.92
N LEU A 28 3.30 3.51 -4.75
CA LEU A 28 3.69 4.43 -3.70
C LEU A 28 2.80 4.18 -2.47
N LEU A 29 3.40 3.70 -1.39
CA LEU A 29 2.75 3.41 -0.12
C LEU A 29 3.07 4.53 0.87
N ARG A 30 2.05 5.12 1.50
CA ARG A 30 2.22 6.19 2.51
C ARG A 30 1.30 5.97 3.70
N GLY A 31 1.71 6.44 4.88
CA GLY A 31 0.89 6.42 6.10
C GLY A 31 1.31 5.33 7.07
N ASP A 32 0.37 4.88 7.89
CA ASP A 32 0.60 3.84 8.88
C ASP A 32 0.43 2.45 8.24
N PHE A 33 1.52 1.71 8.08
CA PHE A 33 1.52 0.38 7.46
C PHE A 33 2.60 -0.52 8.05
N THR A 34 2.35 -1.83 7.97
CA THR A 34 3.35 -2.87 8.28
C THR A 34 3.64 -3.71 7.04
N LEU A 35 4.91 -3.82 6.66
CA LEU A 35 5.36 -4.74 5.62
C LEU A 35 5.80 -6.06 6.25
N ARG A 36 5.34 -7.20 5.72
CA ARG A 36 5.71 -8.53 6.20
C ARG A 36 5.93 -9.50 5.06
N THR A 37 6.77 -10.51 5.28
CA THR A 37 6.83 -11.70 4.42
C THR A 37 5.63 -12.63 4.70
N PRO A 38 5.35 -13.62 3.84
CA PRO A 38 4.30 -14.63 4.09
C PRO A 38 4.50 -15.40 5.40
N GLU A 39 5.74 -15.59 5.85
CA GLU A 39 6.12 -16.23 7.11
C GLU A 39 5.93 -15.30 8.31
N GLY A 40 5.54 -14.04 8.07
CA GLY A 40 5.25 -13.05 9.10
C GLY A 40 6.46 -12.25 9.57
N VAL A 41 7.62 -12.36 8.92
CA VAL A 41 8.80 -11.55 9.25
C VAL A 41 8.54 -10.10 8.86
N VAL A 42 8.73 -9.17 9.81
CA VAL A 42 8.55 -7.73 9.56
C VAL A 42 9.71 -7.20 8.73
N ILE A 43 9.39 -6.42 7.70
CA ILE A 43 10.35 -5.70 6.87
C ILE A 43 10.33 -4.24 7.31
N ASP A 44 11.45 -3.72 7.79
CA ASP A 44 11.59 -2.30 8.13
C ASP A 44 11.50 -1.44 6.85
N PRO A 45 10.50 -0.56 6.71
CA PRO A 45 10.40 0.35 5.58
C PRO A 45 11.37 1.55 5.68
N GLY A 46 11.94 1.81 6.87
CA GLY A 46 12.83 2.93 7.17
C GLY A 46 12.17 4.31 7.15
N ARG A 47 10.94 4.44 6.65
CA ARG A 47 10.17 5.70 6.56
C ARG A 47 8.68 5.43 6.30
N GLY A 48 7.82 6.38 6.67
CA GLY A 48 6.37 6.32 6.42
C GLY A 48 5.93 6.51 4.97
N THR A 49 6.86 6.49 4.00
CA THR A 49 6.55 6.55 2.56
C THR A 49 7.54 5.72 1.78
N VAL A 50 7.10 4.64 1.15
CA VAL A 50 7.96 3.74 0.38
C VAL A 50 7.43 3.50 -1.03
N ALA A 51 8.33 3.16 -1.95
CA ALA A 51 7.97 2.75 -3.29
C ALA A 51 8.18 1.23 -3.39
N LEU A 52 7.11 0.47 -3.63
CA LEU A 52 7.17 -0.97 -3.83
C LEU A 52 7.32 -1.32 -5.30
N CYS A 53 8.10 -2.37 -5.57
CA CYS A 53 8.35 -2.84 -6.92
C CYS A 53 7.07 -3.43 -7.52
N ARG A 54 6.67 -2.88 -8.68
CA ARG A 54 5.56 -3.40 -9.48
C ARG A 54 6.01 -4.14 -10.75
N CYS A 55 7.22 -3.84 -11.25
CA CYS A 55 7.75 -4.41 -12.48
C CYS A 55 8.42 -5.79 -12.33
N GLY A 56 8.61 -6.28 -11.11
CA GLY A 56 9.25 -7.58 -10.82
C GLY A 56 10.79 -7.62 -10.99
N ARG A 57 11.42 -6.58 -11.53
CA ARG A 57 12.84 -6.58 -11.90
C ARG A 57 13.79 -5.89 -10.91
N SER A 58 13.27 -5.31 -9.82
CA SER A 58 14.12 -4.68 -8.78
C SER A 58 15.11 -5.68 -8.16
N ALA A 59 16.34 -5.23 -7.90
CA ALA A 59 17.34 -5.96 -7.11
C ALA A 59 17.13 -5.78 -5.60
N ARG A 60 16.31 -4.80 -5.18
CA ARG A 60 16.04 -4.46 -3.77
C ARG A 60 14.60 -4.78 -3.34
N LYS A 61 14.07 -5.92 -3.79
CA LYS A 61 12.70 -6.33 -3.45
C LYS A 61 12.50 -6.35 -1.92
N PRO A 62 11.32 -5.95 -1.42
CA PRO A 62 10.10 -5.57 -2.16
C PRO A 62 10.12 -4.13 -2.70
N PHE A 63 11.19 -3.37 -2.48
CA PHE A 63 11.27 -1.96 -2.84
C PHE A 63 11.60 -1.74 -4.33
N CYS A 64 11.17 -0.60 -4.85
CA CYS A 64 11.54 -0.12 -6.16
C CYS A 64 12.93 0.53 -6.13
N ASP A 65 13.76 0.19 -7.12
CA ASP A 65 15.11 0.72 -7.29
C ASP A 65 15.31 1.52 -8.59
N GLY A 66 14.22 1.76 -9.33
CA GLY A 66 14.26 2.46 -10.62
C GLY A 66 14.38 1.55 -11.83
N THR A 67 14.60 0.24 -11.66
CA THR A 67 14.76 -0.73 -12.76
C THR A 67 13.58 -0.73 -13.73
N HIS A 68 12.37 -0.36 -13.29
CA HIS A 68 11.18 -0.22 -14.15
C HIS A 68 11.41 0.69 -15.38
N LYS A 69 12.26 1.71 -15.25
CA LYS A 69 12.61 2.60 -16.38
C LYS A 69 13.49 1.88 -17.40
N ALA A 70 14.52 1.19 -16.93
CA ALA A 70 15.48 0.48 -17.76
C ALA A 70 14.84 -0.67 -18.55
N VAL A 71 13.88 -1.38 -17.95
CA VAL A 71 13.16 -2.48 -18.60
C VAL A 71 11.91 -2.03 -19.36
N ASN A 72 11.69 -0.71 -19.48
CA ASN A 72 10.54 -0.11 -20.13
C ASN A 72 9.20 -0.74 -19.69
N PHE A 73 9.02 -0.89 -18.37
CA PHE A 73 7.81 -1.46 -17.81
C PHE A 73 6.57 -0.67 -18.25
N ARG A 74 5.52 -1.37 -18.70
CA ARG A 74 4.26 -0.77 -19.12
C ARG A 74 3.11 -1.28 -18.26
N ALA A 75 2.43 -0.37 -17.57
CA ALA A 75 1.23 -0.66 -16.80
C ALA A 75 0.51 0.64 -16.42
N GLY A 76 -0.82 0.64 -16.57
CA GLY A 76 -1.67 1.77 -16.20
C GLY A 76 -1.61 2.12 -14.71
N ALA A 77 -1.96 3.36 -14.37
CA ALA A 77 -2.17 3.81 -12.99
C ALA A 77 -3.60 3.56 -12.47
N GLY A 78 -4.56 3.27 -13.34
CA GLY A 78 -5.95 3.07 -12.96
C GLY A 78 -6.34 1.61 -12.76
N ARG A 79 -7.49 1.41 -12.12
CA ARG A 79 -8.34 0.26 -12.43
C ARG A 79 -9.04 0.60 -13.74
N GLU A 80 -8.66 -0.05 -14.85
CA GLU A 80 -9.57 -0.13 -16.00
C GLU A 80 -10.86 -0.76 -15.46
N VAL A 81 -11.99 -0.06 -15.57
CA VAL A 81 -13.20 -0.29 -14.76
C VAL A 81 -13.67 -1.74 -14.86
N ALA A 82 -13.13 -2.62 -14.02
CA ALA A 82 -13.67 -3.95 -13.81
C ALA A 82 -14.92 -3.77 -12.94
N ALA A 83 -15.99 -4.48 -13.26
CA ALA A 83 -17.24 -4.55 -12.50
C ALA A 83 -16.98 -4.69 -10.98
N PRO A 84 -17.90 -4.22 -10.11
CA PRO A 84 -17.78 -4.37 -8.66
C PRO A 84 -17.42 -5.81 -8.29
N ARG A 85 -16.53 -5.97 -7.29
CA ARG A 85 -16.00 -7.27 -6.87
C ARG A 85 -17.07 -8.15 -6.19
N ASP A 86 -18.28 -7.63 -6.03
CA ASP A 86 -19.40 -8.21 -5.29
C ASP A 86 -20.60 -8.60 -6.18
N ALA A 87 -20.39 -8.72 -7.50
CA ALA A 87 -21.44 -9.13 -8.45
C ALA A 87 -21.60 -10.66 -8.59
N ALA A 88 -21.46 -11.41 -7.50
CA ALA A 88 -21.65 -12.87 -7.45
C ALA A 88 -22.67 -13.26 -6.38
#